data_AF-A0A5C7QZT3-F1
#
_entry.id   AF-A0A5C7QZT3-F1
#
_cell.length_a   1.000
_cell.length_b   1.000
_cell.length_c   1.000
_cell.angle_alpha   90.00
_cell.angle_beta   90.00
_cell.angle_gamma   90.00
#
_symmetry.space_group_name_H-M   'P 1'
#
loop_
_entity.id
_entity.type
_entity.pdbx_description
1 polymer ?
#
loop_
_entity_poly.entity_id
_entity_poly.type
_entity_poly.pdbx_seq_one_letter_code
_entity_poly.pdbx_strand_id
1 'polypeptide(L)' 'MCAGTQYWAHIGRVVYGLEERELLRLTGNHAENPTLDLPCREVFARGQKDMRVIGPVAALAEVIAATHRAFWSSR' A
#
# COMPACT_ATOMS: atom_id res chain seq x y z
N MET A 1 5.90 -1.04 7.06
CA MET A 1 5.57 -1.83 8.27
C MET A 1 4.70 -3.05 7.97
N CYS A 2 3.47 -2.86 7.44
CA CYS A 2 2.48 -3.93 7.27
C CYS A 2 2.97 -5.15 6.46
N ALA A 3 3.75 -4.95 5.39
CA ALA A 3 4.35 -6.04 4.62
C ALA A 3 5.26 -6.94 5.49
N GLY A 4 6.08 -6.35 6.37
CA GLY A 4 6.92 -7.11 7.29
C GLY A 4 6.11 -7.92 8.30
N THR A 5 5.05 -7.33 8.87
CA THR A 5 4.11 -8.03 9.76
C THR A 5 3.45 -9.21 9.04
N GLN A 6 2.97 -8.98 7.82
CA GLN A 6 2.35 -10.02 7.00
C GLN A 6 3.30 -11.20 6.75
N TYR A 7 4.55 -10.90 6.40
CA TYR A 7 5.60 -11.90 6.19
C TYR A 7 5.82 -12.76 7.45
N TRP A 8 5.97 -12.15 8.62
CA TRP A 8 6.20 -12.87 9.88
C TRP A 8 4.96 -13.66 10.34
N ALA A 9 3.77 -13.15 10.07
CA ALA A 9 2.49 -13.81 10.38
C ALA A 9 2.15 -14.98 9.45
N HIS A 10 2.98 -15.30 8.45
CA HIS A 10 2.74 -16.37 7.48
C HIS A 10 1.47 -16.18 6.62
N ILE A 11 1.07 -14.94 6.34
CA ILE A 11 -0.05 -14.64 5.45
C ILE A 11 0.48 -14.52 4.02
N GLY A 12 0.43 -15.63 3.27
CA GLY A 12 1.12 -15.77 1.98
C GLY A 12 0.54 -15.03 0.76
N ARG A 13 -0.54 -14.25 0.91
CA ARG A 13 -1.16 -13.52 -0.22
C ARG A 13 -1.61 -12.13 0.17
N VAL A 14 -1.28 -11.14 -0.65
CA VAL A 14 -1.86 -9.79 -0.58
C VAL A 14 -2.52 -9.44 -1.92
N VAL A 15 -3.69 -8.80 -1.82
CA VAL A 15 -4.38 -8.16 -2.95
C VAL A 15 -4.59 -6.71 -2.57
N TYR A 16 -4.20 -5.77 -3.42
CA TYR A 16 -4.36 -4.34 -3.17
C TYR A 16 -4.86 -3.60 -4.41
N GLY A 17 -5.52 -2.46 -4.20
CA GLY A 17 -6.11 -1.65 -5.28
C GLY A 17 -5.40 -0.32 -5.56
N LEU A 18 -4.53 0.15 -4.66
CA LEU A 18 -3.78 1.39 -4.83
C LEU A 18 -2.34 1.21 -4.34
N GLU A 19 -1.37 1.71 -5.10
CA GLU A 19 0.05 1.70 -4.74
C GLU A 19 0.36 2.80 -3.70
N GLU A 20 1.40 2.58 -2.90
CA GLU A 20 1.83 3.57 -1.89
C GLU A 20 2.33 4.87 -2.53
N ARG A 21 2.92 4.81 -3.74
CA ARG A 21 3.24 6.00 -4.55
C ARG A 21 2.02 6.86 -4.89
N GLU A 22 0.87 6.25 -5.15
CA GLU A 22 -0.35 6.99 -5.45
C GLU A 22 -0.93 7.60 -4.17
N LEU A 23 -0.83 6.90 -3.04
CA LEU A 23 -1.14 7.49 -1.75
C LEU A 23 -0.26 8.71 -1.46
N LEU A 24 1.06 8.60 -1.68
CA LEU A 24 1.99 9.73 -1.55
C LEU A 24 1.60 10.90 -2.44
N ARG A 25 1.16 10.65 -3.68
CA ARG A 25 0.67 11.71 -4.57
C ARG A 25 -0.60 12.39 -4.04
N LEU A 26 -1.47 11.65 -3.35
CA LEU A 26 -2.69 12.18 -2.74
C LEU A 26 -2.41 12.98 -1.47
N THR A 27 -1.43 12.57 -0.66
CA THR A 27 -1.15 13.20 0.65
C THR A 27 -0.02 14.22 0.61
N GLY A 28 0.92 14.10 -0.32
CA GLY A 28 2.18 14.86 -0.29
C GLY A 28 2.94 14.62 1.02
N ASN A 29 3.58 15.67 1.54
CA ASN A 29 4.31 15.66 2.81
C ASN A 29 3.40 15.97 4.02
N HIS A 30 2.23 15.32 4.10
CA HIS A 30 1.27 15.53 5.18
C HIS A 30 1.84 15.04 6.52
N ALA A 31 1.85 15.90 7.55
CA ALA A 31 2.48 15.59 8.84
C ALA A 31 1.90 14.35 9.53
N GLU A 32 0.59 14.12 9.40
CA GLU A 32 -0.07 12.91 9.96
C GLU A 32 0.24 11.61 9.20
N ASN A 33 0.74 11.68 7.96
CA ASN A 33 1.04 10.50 7.16
C ASN A 33 2.31 10.72 6.33
N PRO A 34 3.50 10.60 6.96
CA PRO A 34 4.78 10.64 6.28
C PRO A 34 4.94 9.37 5.43
N THR A 35 4.33 9.38 4.25
CA THR A 35 4.22 8.21 3.39
C THR A 35 5.60 7.80 2.88
N LEU A 36 5.95 6.54 3.11
CA LEU A 36 7.18 5.94 2.59
C LEU A 36 6.85 5.22 1.29
N ASP A 37 7.31 5.74 0.15
CA ASP A 37 7.14 5.08 -1.16
C ASP A 37 8.07 3.85 -1.28
N LEU A 38 7.70 2.77 -0.60
CA LEU A 38 8.38 1.48 -0.64
C LEU A 38 7.37 0.37 -0.97
N PRO A 39 7.36 -0.14 -2.22
CA PRO A 39 6.46 -1.22 -2.61
C PRO A 39 6.63 -2.47 -1.73
N CYS A 40 5.52 -3.08 -1.30
CA CYS A 40 5.56 -4.32 -0.52
C CYS A 40 6.32 -5.46 -1.23
N ARG A 41 6.32 -5.47 -2.57
CA ARG A 41 7.08 -6.42 -3.40
C ARG A 41 8.58 -6.40 -3.10
N GLU A 42 9.15 -5.21 -2.87
CA GLU A 42 10.56 -5.08 -2.50
C GLU A 42 10.84 -5.67 -1.13
N VAL A 43 9.94 -5.48 -0.16
CA VAL A 43 10.06 -6.07 1.18
C VAL A 43 10.03 -7.59 1.10
N PHE A 44 9.06 -8.16 0.36
CA PHE A 44 8.93 -9.60 0.21
C PHE A 44 10.07 -10.24 -0.58
N ALA A 45 10.64 -9.54 -1.56
CA ALA A 45 11.78 -10.00 -2.34
C ALA A 45 13.06 -10.22 -1.50
N ARG A 46 13.12 -9.67 -0.27
CA ARG A 46 14.21 -9.90 0.69
C ARG A 46 13.96 -11.10 1.62
N GLY A 47 12.81 -11.76 1.50
CA GLY A 47 12.43 -12.91 2.32
C GLY A 47 12.66 -14.25 1.62
N GLN A 48 12.39 -15.34 2.35
CA GLN A 48 12.53 -16.73 1.86
C GLN A 48 11.17 -17.44 1.68
N LYS A 49 10.05 -16.74 1.86
CA LYS A 49 8.69 -17.29 1.81
C LYS A 49 8.05 -17.03 0.45
N ASP A 50 7.21 -17.95 -0.03
CA ASP A 50 6.38 -17.74 -1.23
C ASP A 50 5.27 -16.72 -0.92
N MET A 51 5.53 -15.46 -1.24
CA MET A 51 4.59 -14.35 -1.03
C MET A 51 3.96 -13.95 -2.36
N ARG A 52 2.65 -14.18 -2.51
CA ARG A 52 1.91 -13.79 -3.72
C ARG A 52 1.35 -12.38 -3.59
N VAL A 53 1.74 -11.52 -4.54
CA VAL A 53 1.33 -10.11 -4.56
C VAL A 53 0.52 -9.84 -5.82
N ILE A 54 -0.77 -9.56 -5.66
CA ILE A 54 -1.70 -9.26 -6.75
C ILE A 54 -2.13 -7.79 -6.63
N GLY A 55 -1.92 -7.02 -7.68
CA GLY A 55 -2.33 -5.62 -7.71
C GLY A 55 -1.30 -4.70 -8.38
N PRO A 56 -1.64 -3.41 -8.55
CA PRO A 56 -2.90 -2.82 -8.13
C PRO A 56 -4.07 -3.34 -9.00
N VAL A 57 -5.20 -3.68 -8.36
CA VAL A 57 -6.42 -4.07 -9.07
C VAL A 57 -7.08 -2.81 -9.63
N ALA A 58 -6.87 -2.55 -10.93
CA ALA A 58 -7.27 -1.31 -11.60
C ALA A 58 -8.76 -0.95 -11.39
N ALA A 59 -9.66 -1.93 -11.37
CA ALA A 59 -11.09 -1.72 -11.15
C ALA A 59 -11.42 -1.11 -9.77
N LEU A 60 -10.52 -1.20 -8.80
CA LEU A 60 -10.70 -0.67 -7.44
C LEU A 60 -9.96 0.66 -7.22
N ALA A 61 -9.09 1.07 -8.13
CA ALA A 61 -8.18 2.21 -7.92
C ALA A 61 -8.94 3.51 -7.63
N GLU A 62 -9.95 3.85 -8.43
CA GLU A 62 -10.70 5.09 -8.23
C GLU A 62 -11.56 5.11 -6.98
N VAL A 63 -12.17 3.97 -6.61
CA VAL A 63 -12.95 3.87 -5.36
C VAL A 63 -12.04 4.13 -4.15
N ILE A 64 -10.86 3.52 -4.12
CA ILE A 64 -9.91 3.69 -3.01
C ILE A 64 -9.34 5.12 -3.01
N ALA A 65 -8.97 5.64 -4.18
CA ALA A 65 -8.44 7.00 -4.31
C ALA A 65 -9.48 8.05 -3.91
N ALA A 66 -10.77 7.85 -4.22
CA ALA A 66 -11.85 8.74 -3.80
C ALA A 66 -11.99 8.78 -2.27
N THR A 67 -11.89 7.65 -1.58
CA THR A 67 -11.87 7.59 -0.11
C THR A 67 -10.71 8.41 0.47
N HIS A 68 -9.51 8.26 -0.09
CA HIS A 68 -8.35 9.03 0.35
C HIS A 68 -8.51 10.53 0.08
N ARG A 69 -8.96 10.93 -1.11
CA ARG A 69 -9.23 12.35 -1.43
C ARG A 69 -10.20 12.98 -0.44
N ALA A 70 -11.30 12.31 -0.14
CA ALA A 70 -12.29 12.81 0.81
C ALA A 70 -11.68 12.95 2.23
N PHE A 71 -11.00 11.91 2.72
CA PHE A 71 -10.42 11.90 4.06
C PHE A 71 -9.31 12.95 4.25
N TRP A 72 -8.39 13.07 3.29
CA TRP A 72 -7.25 13.97 3.39
C TRP A 72 -7.58 15.43 3.04
N SER A 73 -8.71 15.69 2.37
CA SER A 73 -9.12 17.08 2.05
C SER A 73 -9.49 17.93 3.27
N SER A 74 -9.79 17.28 4.40
CA SER A 74 -10.21 17.94 5.64
C SER A 74 -9.23 17.72 6.80
N ARG A 75 -7.99 17.32 6.50
CA ARG A 75 -6.91 17.16 7.48
C ARG A 75 -5.74 18.06 7.14
#